data_AF-A0A1X1A0K9-F1
#
_entry.id   AF-A0A1X1A0K9-F1
#
_cell.length_a   1.000
_cell.length_b   1.000
_cell.length_c   1.000
_cell.angle_alpha   90.00
_cell.angle_beta   90.00
_cell.angle_gamma   90.00
#
_symmetry.space_group_name_H-M   'P 1'
#
loop_
_entity.id
_entity.type
_entity.pdbx_description
1 polymer ?
#
loop_
_entity_poly.entity_id
_entity_poly.type
_entity_poly.pdbx_seq_one_letter_code
_entity_poly.pdbx_strand_id
1 'polypeptide(L)'
;MLYVVMLGGRHPRANIEVHDVVFAQADSLEQAYPHLRQAWFGSRTGLHIDAWMEVDGIDRYRVAFSQVAPGPHDPRLFFINLGGYEPRVFGEAHRYLLVVAKDKAEARQLGKQRLQADWLKPHTDAVLDVDDCLPIDWVNDRYVHLIEGPHDGLRQYSDYILL
;
A
#
# COMPACT_ATOMS: atom_id res chain seq x y z
N MET A 1 -2.72 -7.76 -11.64
CA MET A 1 -2.52 -7.82 -10.18
C MET A 1 -2.38 -6.40 -9.63
N LEU A 2 -2.81 -6.15 -8.39
CA LEU A 2 -2.46 -4.93 -7.65
C LEU A 2 -1.23 -5.22 -6.79
N TYR A 3 -0.25 -4.32 -6.82
CA TYR A 3 0.95 -4.34 -6.01
C TYR A 3 0.97 -3.15 -5.05
N VAL A 4 1.28 -3.42 -3.78
CA VAL A 4 1.60 -2.39 -2.78
C VAL A 4 3.07 -2.59 -2.41
N VAL A 5 3.93 -1.67 -2.78
CA VAL A 5 5.38 -1.86 -2.77
C VAL A 5 6.04 -0.87 -1.81
N MET A 6 6.77 -1.40 -0.83
CA MET A 6 7.65 -0.61 0.02
C MET A 6 8.97 -0.39 -0.72
N LEU A 7 9.22 0.87 -1.08
CA LEU A 7 10.48 1.30 -1.67
C LEU A 7 11.39 1.89 -0.60
N GLY A 8 12.67 1.53 -0.66
CA GLY A 8 13.74 2.07 0.17
C GLY A 8 14.76 2.81 -0.69
N GLY A 9 15.38 3.85 -0.11
CA GLY A 9 16.44 4.57 -0.79
C GLY A 9 16.87 5.86 -0.09
N ARG A 10 17.73 6.63 -0.76
CA ARG A 10 18.25 7.89 -0.22
C ARG A 10 17.46 9.08 -0.74
N HIS A 11 17.11 10.01 0.14
CA HIS A 11 16.67 11.35 -0.25
C HIS A 11 17.80 12.36 0.02
N PRO A 12 18.10 13.35 -0.86
CA PRO A 12 19.25 14.26 -0.70
C PRO A 12 19.30 15.05 0.62
N ARG A 13 18.15 15.22 1.27
CA ARG A 13 18.02 15.91 2.56
C ARG A 13 17.93 14.96 3.77
N ALA A 14 17.93 13.65 3.55
CA ALA A 14 17.88 12.66 4.62
C ALA A 14 19.31 12.23 4.98
N ASN A 15 19.59 12.14 6.28
CA ASN A 15 20.88 11.65 6.76
C ASN A 15 21.01 10.13 6.61
N ILE A 16 19.87 9.42 6.74
CA ILE A 16 19.75 7.98 6.60
C ILE A 16 18.81 7.64 5.44
N GLU A 17 18.68 6.35 5.16
CA GLU A 17 17.68 5.81 4.24
C GLU A 17 16.26 6.16 4.67
N VAL A 18 15.39 6.33 3.69
CA VAL A 18 13.96 6.58 3.88
C VAL A 18 13.17 5.54 3.09
N HIS A 19 11.96 5.30 3.55
CA HIS A 19 11.05 4.35 2.93
C HIS A 19 9.73 5.04 2.59
N ASP A 20 9.08 4.59 1.53
CA ASP A 20 7.74 5.03 1.15
C ASP A 20 6.99 3.90 0.43
N VAL A 21 5.67 4.01 0.37
CA VAL A 21 4.79 2.99 -0.23
C VAL A 21 4.24 3.49 -1.55
N VAL A 22 4.46 2.70 -2.60
CA VAL A 22 3.97 2.96 -3.95
C VAL A 22 2.99 1.87 -4.37
N PHE A 23 1.94 2.26 -5.07
CA PHE A 23 0.90 1.37 -5.59
C PHE A 23 1.07 1.21 -7.09
N ALA A 24 0.97 -0.02 -7.59
CA ALA A 24 1.09 -0.29 -9.03
C ALA A 24 0.14 -1.39 -9.50
N GLN A 25 -0.33 -1.28 -10.75
CA GLN A 25 -1.03 -2.35 -11.45
C GLN A 25 -0.09 -2.95 -12.49
N ALA A 26 0.11 -4.26 -12.45
CA ALA A 26 0.94 -4.98 -13.42
C ALA A 26 0.58 -6.47 -13.45
N ASP A 27 1.10 -7.22 -14.42
CA ASP A 27 0.95 -8.68 -14.47
C ASP A 27 2.02 -9.41 -13.65
N SER A 28 3.13 -8.73 -13.34
CA SER A 28 4.23 -9.18 -12.48
C SER A 28 4.88 -7.98 -11.78
N LEU A 29 5.62 -8.22 -10.69
CA LEU A 29 6.31 -7.17 -9.96
C LEU A 29 7.35 -6.47 -10.87
N GLU A 30 8.07 -7.24 -11.69
CA GLU A 30 9.10 -6.77 -12.62
C GLU A 30 8.53 -5.84 -13.69
N GLN A 31 7.27 -6.01 -14.09
CA GLN A 31 6.62 -5.08 -15.02
C GLN A 31 6.26 -3.75 -14.36
N ALA A 32 6.11 -3.70 -13.03
CA ALA A 32 5.88 -2.46 -12.30
C ALA A 32 7.15 -1.60 -12.15
N TYR A 33 8.34 -2.16 -12.38
CA TYR A 33 9.63 -1.53 -12.17
C TYR A 33 9.81 -0.11 -12.77
N PRO A 34 9.42 0.15 -14.03
CA PRO A 34 9.51 1.51 -14.59
C PRO A 34 8.67 2.52 -13.81
N HIS A 35 7.47 2.13 -13.39
CA HIS A 35 6.58 2.95 -12.57
C HIS A 35 7.21 3.25 -11.21
N LEU A 36 7.71 2.23 -10.52
CA LEU A 36 8.28 2.36 -9.18
C LEU A 36 9.46 3.35 -9.18
N ARG A 37 10.31 3.31 -10.22
CA ARG A 37 11.42 4.27 -10.41
C ARG A 37 10.92 5.69 -10.66
N GLN A 38 9.80 5.86 -11.36
CA GLN A 38 9.22 7.18 -11.62
C GLN A 38 8.55 7.76 -10.38
N ALA A 39 7.84 6.93 -9.61
CA ALA A 39 7.12 7.33 -8.41
C ALA A 39 8.06 7.69 -7.24
N TRP A 40 9.27 7.10 -7.20
CA TRP A 40 10.22 7.37 -6.13
C TRP A 40 10.63 8.84 -6.06
N PHE A 41 10.41 9.45 -4.90
CA PHE A 41 10.67 10.87 -4.66
C PHE A 41 12.15 11.19 -4.34
N GLY A 42 12.96 10.18 -4.06
CA GLY A 42 14.36 10.32 -3.68
C GLY A 42 15.35 10.23 -4.85
N SER A 43 16.60 9.95 -4.50
CA SER A 43 17.66 9.61 -5.45
C SER A 43 17.34 8.27 -6.12
N ARG A 44 17.52 8.21 -7.45
CA ARG A 44 17.44 6.95 -8.20
C ARG A 44 18.58 6.00 -7.86
N THR A 45 19.76 6.53 -7.52
CA THR A 45 20.89 5.69 -7.12
C THR A 45 20.60 5.03 -5.79
N GLY A 46 20.61 3.69 -5.80
CA GLY A 46 20.36 2.87 -4.61
C GLY A 46 18.89 2.74 -4.24
N LEU A 47 17.96 3.06 -5.15
CA LEU A 47 16.55 2.70 -4.99
C LEU A 47 16.42 1.18 -4.96
N HIS A 48 15.61 0.66 -4.04
CA HIS A 48 15.32 -0.76 -3.91
C HIS A 48 13.89 -1.00 -3.44
N ILE A 49 13.44 -2.24 -3.56
CA ILE A 49 12.22 -2.77 -2.96
C ILE A 49 12.63 -3.55 -1.71
N ASP A 50 11.98 -3.26 -0.57
CA ASP A 50 12.18 -3.98 0.69
C ASP A 50 11.06 -4.99 0.99
N ALA A 51 9.86 -4.68 0.53
CA ALA A 51 8.68 -5.51 0.72
C ALA A 51 7.61 -5.20 -0.31
N TRP A 52 6.74 -6.17 -0.57
CA TRP A 52 5.54 -5.92 -1.37
C TRP A 52 4.38 -6.82 -0.99
N MET A 53 3.18 -6.36 -1.31
CA MET A 53 1.96 -7.16 -1.29
C MET A 53 1.50 -7.42 -2.73
N GLU A 54 1.23 -8.68 -3.04
CA GLU A 54 0.41 -9.07 -4.20
C GLU A 54 -1.04 -9.19 -3.76
N VAL A 55 -1.92 -8.39 -4.35
CA VAL A 55 -3.32 -8.28 -3.92
C VAL A 55 -4.24 -8.75 -5.05
N ASP A 56 -4.58 -10.04 -5.03
CA ASP A 56 -5.61 -10.60 -5.91
C ASP A 56 -7.01 -10.36 -5.33
N GLY A 57 -7.10 -10.38 -4.00
CA GLY A 57 -8.32 -10.08 -3.28
C GLY A 57 -8.10 -10.00 -1.77
N ILE A 58 -9.11 -9.49 -1.07
CA ILE A 58 -9.13 -9.34 0.38
C ILE A 58 -10.54 -9.60 0.91
N ASP A 59 -10.62 -10.28 2.06
CA ASP A 59 -11.85 -10.76 2.67
C ASP A 59 -12.69 -11.63 1.71
N ARG A 60 -13.79 -11.09 1.18
CA ARG A 60 -14.67 -11.76 0.19
C ARG A 60 -14.60 -11.14 -1.20
N TYR A 61 -13.72 -10.16 -1.39
CA TYR A 61 -13.67 -9.33 -2.57
C TYR A 61 -12.41 -9.60 -3.38
N ARG A 62 -12.60 -9.99 -4.64
CA ARG A 62 -11.56 -10.00 -5.65
C ARG A 62 -11.31 -8.57 -6.14
N VAL A 63 -10.05 -8.19 -6.29
CA VAL A 63 -9.64 -6.94 -6.91
C VAL A 63 -9.79 -7.07 -8.43
N ALA A 64 -10.51 -6.13 -9.03
CA ALA A 64 -10.68 -6.00 -10.46
C ALA A 64 -10.36 -4.57 -10.91
N PHE A 65 -10.20 -4.38 -12.20
CA PHE A 65 -9.86 -3.09 -12.78
C PHE A 65 -10.86 -2.74 -13.90
N SER A 66 -11.42 -1.54 -13.88
CA SER A 66 -12.43 -1.07 -14.84
C SER A 66 -12.20 0.39 -15.21
N GLN A 67 -12.59 0.79 -16.42
CA GLN A 67 -12.52 2.20 -16.85
C GLN A 67 -13.60 3.09 -16.23
N VAL A 68 -14.56 2.49 -15.53
CA VAL A 68 -15.65 3.20 -14.86
C VAL A 68 -15.29 3.31 -13.38
N ALA A 69 -15.38 4.52 -12.81
CA ALA A 69 -15.16 4.70 -11.37
C ALA A 69 -16.21 3.93 -10.54
N PRO A 70 -15.85 3.41 -9.35
CA PRO A 70 -16.82 2.85 -8.42
C PRO A 70 -17.92 3.86 -8.06
N GLY A 71 -19.13 3.36 -7.82
CA GLY A 71 -20.22 4.17 -7.32
C GLY A 71 -19.94 4.73 -5.92
N PRO A 72 -20.67 5.78 -5.49
CA PRO A 72 -20.43 6.45 -4.20
C PRO A 72 -20.67 5.57 -2.97
N HIS A 73 -21.33 4.42 -3.14
CA HIS A 73 -21.63 3.45 -2.08
C HIS A 73 -20.96 2.10 -2.30
N ASP A 74 -20.18 1.96 -3.38
CA ASP A 74 -19.46 0.72 -3.65
C ASP A 74 -18.31 0.57 -2.65
N PRO A 75 -17.98 -0.67 -2.27
CA PRO A 75 -16.83 -0.93 -1.41
C PRO A 75 -15.54 -0.47 -2.09
N ARG A 76 -14.65 0.14 -1.32
CA ARG A 76 -13.34 0.62 -1.77
C ARG A 76 -12.22 -0.01 -0.95
N LEU A 77 -11.05 -0.07 -1.56
CA LEU A 77 -9.84 -0.61 -0.96
C LEU A 77 -9.04 0.53 -0.34
N PHE A 78 -8.77 0.45 0.96
CA PHE A 78 -7.99 1.44 1.67
C PHE A 78 -6.68 0.84 2.19
N PHE A 79 -5.61 1.59 2.02
CA PHE A 79 -4.33 1.35 2.69
C PHE A 79 -4.24 2.16 3.98
N ILE A 80 -3.79 1.52 5.05
CA ILE A 80 -3.64 2.14 6.36
C ILE A 80 -2.20 2.00 6.81
N ASN A 81 -1.57 3.13 7.10
CA ASN A 81 -0.30 3.20 7.81
C ASN A 81 -0.57 3.44 9.30
N LEU A 82 -0.25 2.45 10.13
CA LEU A 82 -0.36 2.52 11.58
C LEU A 82 1.04 2.67 12.17
N GLY A 83 1.16 3.55 13.16
CA GLY A 83 2.41 3.82 13.86
C GLY A 83 2.27 3.62 15.37
N GLY A 84 3.39 3.37 16.04
CA GLY A 84 3.47 3.24 17.49
C GLY A 84 4.89 2.96 17.95
N TYR A 85 5.08 2.84 19.27
CA TYR A 85 6.41 2.62 19.83
C TYR A 85 6.45 1.36 20.68
N GLU A 86 7.47 0.55 20.48
CA GLU A 86 7.72 -0.63 21.29
C GLU A 86 8.61 -0.28 22.50
N PRO A 87 8.34 -0.86 23.69
CA PRO A 87 9.17 -0.61 24.86
C PRO A 87 10.64 -0.99 24.64
N ARG A 88 11.53 0.00 24.85
CA ARG A 88 13.00 -0.15 24.75
C ARG A 88 13.53 -0.33 23.31
N VAL A 89 12.74 0.05 22.30
CA VAL A 89 13.19 0.11 20.90
C VAL A 89 13.43 1.57 20.51
N PHE A 90 14.58 1.86 19.90
CA PHE A 90 14.86 3.17 19.33
C PHE A 90 14.31 3.22 17.89
N GLY A 91 13.16 3.86 17.72
CA GLY A 91 12.48 3.96 16.44
C GLY A 91 10.97 3.80 16.59
N GLU A 92 10.25 4.12 15.53
CA GLU A 92 8.81 3.94 15.45
C GLU A 92 8.50 2.63 14.71
N ALA A 93 7.66 1.81 15.31
CA ALA A 93 7.14 0.60 14.68
C ALA A 93 5.98 0.99 13.77
N HIS A 94 5.95 0.43 12.57
CA HIS A 94 4.89 0.65 11.61
C HIS A 94 4.23 -0.66 11.20
N ARG A 95 2.93 -0.59 10.93
CA ARG A 95 2.16 -1.71 10.41
C ARG A 95 1.27 -1.22 9.28
N TYR A 96 1.40 -1.89 8.14
CA TYR A 96 0.69 -1.56 6.92
C TYR A 96 -0.43 -2.58 6.69
N LEU A 97 -1.64 -2.09 6.44
CA LEU A 97 -2.82 -2.93 6.27
C LEU A 97 -3.62 -2.49 5.06
N LEU A 98 -4.28 -3.45 4.42
CA LEU A 98 -5.36 -3.19 3.49
C LEU A 98 -6.69 -3.54 4.17
N VAL A 99 -7.72 -2.73 3.93
CA VAL A 99 -9.08 -2.99 4.38
C VAL A 99 -10.08 -2.61 3.30
N VAL A 100 -11.23 -3.31 3.29
CA VAL A 100 -12.39 -2.92 2.49
C VAL A 100 -13.32 -2.06 3.34
N ALA A 101 -13.67 -0.88 2.85
CA ALA A 101 -14.59 0.03 3.53
C ALA A 101 -15.36 0.90 2.52
N LYS A 102 -16.43 1.55 2.96
CA LYS A 102 -17.19 2.51 2.13
C LYS A 102 -16.53 3.88 2.06
N ASP A 103 -15.78 4.25 3.10
CA ASP A 103 -15.16 5.56 3.25
C ASP A 103 -13.92 5.54 4.17
N LYS A 104 -13.17 6.65 4.18
CA LYS A 104 -11.95 6.80 5.00
C LYS A 104 -12.25 6.74 6.51
N ALA A 105 -13.47 7.07 6.96
CA ALA A 105 -13.82 7.05 8.37
C ALA A 105 -14.02 5.60 8.87
N GLU A 106 -14.74 4.78 8.11
CA GLU A 106 -14.89 3.35 8.37
C GLU A 106 -13.55 2.63 8.24
N ALA A 107 -12.74 2.93 7.21
CA ALA A 107 -11.39 2.37 7.07
C ALA A 107 -10.53 2.68 8.31
N ARG A 108 -10.55 3.92 8.80
CA ARG A 108 -9.84 4.31 10.03
C ARG A 108 -10.33 3.51 11.25
N GLN A 109 -11.63 3.27 11.38
CA GLN A 109 -12.17 2.49 12.49
C GLN A 109 -11.69 1.03 12.42
N LEU A 110 -11.72 0.41 11.24
CA LEU A 110 -11.19 -0.94 11.02
C LEU A 110 -9.69 -1.02 11.31
N GLY A 111 -8.92 -0.03 10.85
CA GLY A 111 -7.48 0.06 11.15
C GLY A 111 -7.19 0.14 12.64
N LYS A 112 -7.97 0.93 13.39
CA LYS A 112 -7.83 1.01 14.85
C LYS A 112 -8.13 -0.29 15.57
N GLN A 113 -9.09 -1.09 15.08
CA GLN A 113 -9.37 -2.41 15.65
C GLN A 113 -8.22 -3.40 15.41
N ARG A 114 -7.38 -3.16 14.41
CA ARG A 114 -6.20 -3.98 14.05
C ARG A 114 -4.91 -3.47 14.71
N LEU A 115 -4.94 -2.33 15.39
CA LEU A 115 -3.80 -1.83 16.18
C LEU A 115 -3.47 -2.82 17.30
N GLN A 116 -2.17 -3.06 17.50
CA GLN A 116 -1.71 -3.91 18.57
C GLN A 116 -1.81 -3.18 19.91
N ALA A 117 -2.33 -3.87 20.92
CA ALA A 117 -2.67 -3.27 22.22
C ALA A 117 -1.43 -2.92 23.07
N ASP A 118 -0.25 -3.43 22.72
CA ASP A 118 1.01 -3.28 23.45
C ASP A 118 1.90 -2.15 22.95
N TRP A 119 1.58 -1.53 21.80
CA TRP A 119 2.27 -0.32 21.35
C TRP A 119 2.00 0.86 22.28
N LEU A 120 3.07 1.57 22.63
CA LEU A 120 3.00 2.86 23.28
C LEU A 120 2.60 3.92 22.24
N LYS A 121 1.70 4.84 22.62
CA LYS A 121 1.18 5.92 21.76
C LYS A 121 0.74 5.41 20.36
N PRO A 122 -0.14 4.41 20.26
CA PRO A 122 -0.58 3.90 18.98
C PRO A 122 -1.37 4.98 18.22
N HIS A 123 -1.12 5.11 16.92
CA HIS A 123 -1.73 6.12 16.06
C HIS A 123 -1.90 5.63 14.62
N THR A 124 -2.57 6.46 13.81
CA THR A 124 -2.82 6.20 12.40
C THR A 124 -2.25 7.36 11.61
N ASP A 125 -1.14 7.13 10.90
CA ASP A 125 -0.44 8.15 10.12
C ASP A 125 -1.16 8.46 8.82
N ALA A 126 -1.64 7.41 8.15
CA ALA A 126 -2.30 7.55 6.87
C ALA A 126 -3.49 6.59 6.71
N VAL A 127 -4.51 7.07 6.00
CA VAL A 127 -5.61 6.28 5.46
C VAL A 127 -5.78 6.73 4.02
N LEU A 128 -5.30 5.92 3.09
CA LEU A 128 -5.24 6.22 1.67
C LEU A 128 -6.28 5.38 0.94
N ASP A 129 -7.04 6.01 0.05
CA ASP A 129 -7.82 5.28 -0.94
C ASP A 129 -6.84 4.80 -2.01
N VAL A 130 -6.81 3.50 -2.33
CA VAL A 130 -5.81 2.96 -3.25
C VAL A 130 -5.95 3.57 -4.64
N ASP A 131 -7.19 3.88 -5.07
CA ASP A 131 -7.42 4.53 -6.36
C ASP A 131 -6.83 5.94 -6.42
N ASP A 132 -6.85 6.69 -5.30
CA ASP A 132 -6.23 8.02 -5.22
C ASP A 132 -4.69 7.97 -5.39
N CYS A 133 -4.07 6.79 -5.20
CA CYS A 133 -2.62 6.60 -5.24
C CYS A 133 -2.11 5.98 -6.54
N LEU A 134 -3.01 5.49 -7.40
CA LEU A 134 -2.66 4.89 -8.68
C LEU A 134 -2.61 5.99 -9.77
N PRO A 135 -1.45 6.34 -10.32
CA PRO A 135 -1.39 7.33 -11.39
C PRO A 135 -2.08 6.81 -12.64
N ILE A 136 -2.99 7.64 -13.15
CA ILE A 136 -3.93 7.36 -14.25
C ILE A 136 -3.20 6.77 -15.48
N ASP A 137 -2.06 7.37 -15.86
CA ASP A 137 -1.26 6.98 -17.02
C ASP A 137 -0.74 5.53 -16.94
N TRP A 138 -0.52 5.01 -15.72
CA TRP A 138 0.10 3.71 -15.48
C TRP A 138 -0.88 2.59 -15.22
N VAL A 139 -2.12 2.92 -14.88
CA VAL A 139 -3.21 1.94 -14.72
C VAL A 139 -4.06 1.81 -15.99
N ASN A 140 -3.68 2.48 -17.09
CA ASN A 140 -4.44 2.57 -18.34
C ASN A 140 -5.87 3.09 -18.10
N ASP A 141 -6.02 4.19 -17.34
CA ASP A 141 -7.31 4.79 -16.98
C ASP A 141 -8.27 3.82 -16.26
N ARG A 142 -7.75 2.87 -15.48
CA ARG A 142 -8.56 1.90 -14.74
C ARG A 142 -8.60 2.21 -13.25
N TYR A 143 -9.80 2.13 -12.70
CA TYR A 143 -10.12 2.18 -11.28
C TYR A 143 -10.17 0.77 -10.68
N VAL A 144 -9.88 0.67 -9.40
CA VAL A 144 -10.01 -0.54 -8.59
C VAL A 144 -11.47 -0.79 -8.27
N HIS A 145 -11.91 -2.01 -8.55
CA HIS A 145 -13.23 -2.53 -8.21
C HIS A 145 -13.09 -3.72 -7.28
N LEU A 146 -14.01 -3.84 -6.33
CA LEU A 146 -14.08 -4.95 -5.40
C LEU A 146 -15.30 -5.80 -5.75
N ILE A 147 -15.06 -6.96 -6.34
CA ILE A 147 -16.11 -7.87 -6.81
C ILE A 147 -16.20 -9.05 -5.85
N GLU A 148 -17.40 -9.31 -5.31
CA GLU A 148 -17.59 -10.50 -4.48
C GLU A 148 -17.31 -11.77 -5.28
N GLY A 149 -16.45 -12.64 -4.76
CA GLY A 149 -16.08 -13.88 -5.45
C GLY A 149 -14.77 -14.50 -4.98
N PRO A 150 -14.41 -15.67 -5.52
CA PRO A 150 -13.16 -16.34 -5.21
C PRO A 150 -11.96 -15.55 -5.72
N HIS A 151 -10.87 -15.60 -4.95
CA HIS A 151 -9.60 -14.96 -5.23
C HIS A 151 -8.45 -15.72 -4.55
N ASP A 152 -7.22 -15.51 -5.01
CA ASP A 152 -6.00 -16.10 -4.45
C ASP A 152 -5.50 -15.38 -3.20
N GLY A 153 -6.15 -14.28 -2.83
CA GLY A 153 -5.92 -13.55 -1.59
C GLY A 153 -4.81 -12.51 -1.71
N LEU A 154 -4.25 -12.19 -0.55
CA LEU A 154 -3.15 -11.26 -0.41
C LEU A 154 -1.91 -12.02 0.06
N ARG A 155 -0.82 -11.90 -0.70
CA ARG A 155 0.49 -12.46 -0.34
C ARG A 155 1.46 -11.33 -0.04
N GLN A 156 2.28 -11.51 1.00
CA GLN A 156 3.28 -10.53 1.42
C GLN A 156 4.66 -11.14 1.32
N TYR A 157 5.61 -10.33 0.87
CA TYR A 157 6.99 -10.72 0.68
C TYR A 157 7.91 -9.62 1.19
N SER A 158 9.13 -10.00 1.54
CA SER A 158 10.20 -9.10 1.94
C SER A 158 11.51 -9.60 1.36
N ASP A 159 12.23 -8.72 0.70
CA ASP A 159 13.52 -8.99 0.06
C ASP A 159 14.24 -7.65 -0.19
N TYR A 160 15.50 -7.66 -0.63
CA TYR A 160 16.24 -6.46 -1.00
C TYR A 160 16.54 -6.45 -2.50
N ILE A 161 15.65 -5.84 -3.30
CA ILE A 161 15.74 -5.85 -4.77
C ILE A 161 16.13 -4.46 -5.28
N LEU A 162 17.35 -4.31 -5.81
CA LEU A 162 17.80 -3.06 -6.42
C LEU A 162 17.04 -2.74 -7.72
N LEU A 163 16.64 -1.48 -7.88
CA LEU A 163 15.96 -0.94 -9.06
C LEU A 163 16.86 0.05 -9.82
#